data_AF-A0A3N5QJQ8-F1
#
_entry.id   AF-A0A3N5QJQ8-F1
#
_cell.length_a   1.000
_cell.length_b   1.000
_cell.length_c   1.000
_cell.angle_alpha   90.00
_cell.angle_beta   90.00
_cell.angle_gamma   90.00
#
_symmetry.space_group_name_H-M   'P 1'
#
loop_
_entity.id
_entity.type
_entity.pdbx_description
1 polymer ?
#
loop_
_entity_poly.entity_id
_entity_poly.type
_entity_poly.pdbx_seq_one_letter_code
_entity_poly.pdbx_strand_id
1 'polypeptide(L)' 'MMDDLIKKIVDKTGIPADKARSAAETVIGYIKSKLPDPISGQIDNVVSGGKGDDDIISGAKNILR' A
#
# COMPACT_ATOMS: atom_id res chain seq x y z
N MET A 1 -1.28 5.22 -6.88
CA MET A 1 -1.52 3.77 -6.69
C MET A 1 -2.78 3.49 -5.88
N MET A 2 -2.85 3.81 -4.58
CA MET A 2 -4.07 3.59 -3.79
C MET A 2 -5.27 4.39 -4.31
N ASP A 3 -5.06 5.66 -4.69
CA ASP A 3 -6.12 6.50 -5.25
C ASP A 3 -6.63 6.01 -6.61
N ASP A 4 -5.76 5.37 -7.41
CA ASP A 4 -6.15 4.77 -8.69
C ASP A 4 -6.99 3.50 -8.49
N LEU A 5 -6.68 2.71 -7.46
CA LEU A 5 -7.48 1.55 -7.06
C LEU A 5 -8.85 1.99 -6.55
N ILE A 6 -8.89 3.03 -5.70
CA ILE A 6 -10.14 3.63 -5.21
C ILE A 6 -10.99 4.10 -6.39
N LYS A 7 -10.42 4.86 -7.33
CA LYS A 7 -11.15 5.29 -8.54
C LYS A 7 -11.71 4.12 -9.34
N LYS A 8 -10.91 3.08 -9.61
CA LYS A 8 -11.39 1.89 -10.32
C LYS A 8 -12.55 1.19 -9.59
N ILE A 9 -12.53 1.15 -8.26
CA ILE A 9 -13.61 0.55 -7.47
C ILE A 9 -14.85 1.44 -7.54
N VAL A 10 -14.71 2.76 -7.35
CA VAL A 10 -15.81 3.73 -7.47
C VAL A 10 -16.45 3.63 -8.86
N ASP A 11 -15.63 3.68 -9.92
CA ASP A 11 -16.09 3.64 -11.32
C ASP A 11 -16.82 2.33 -11.66
N LYS A 12 -16.38 1.20 -11.09
CA LYS A 12 -16.96 -0.12 -11.39
C LYS A 12 -18.14 -0.52 -10.51
N THR A 13 -18.21 -0.01 -9.29
CA THR A 13 -19.20 -0.44 -8.28
C THR A 13 -20.20 0.66 -7.93
N GLY A 14 -19.92 1.91 -8.28
CA GLY A 14 -20.76 3.06 -7.95
C GLY A 14 -20.76 3.45 -6.47
N ILE A 15 -19.88 2.85 -5.65
CA ILE A 15 -19.81 3.17 -4.21
C ILE A 15 -19.04 4.47 -3.97
N PRO A 16 -19.31 5.19 -2.87
CA PRO A 16 -18.55 6.38 -2.49
C PRO A 16 -17.06 6.07 -2.26
N ALA A 17 -16.19 7.05 -2.55
CA ALA A 17 -14.74 6.90 -2.42
C ALA A 17 -14.29 6.44 -1.02
N ASP A 18 -14.95 6.89 0.04
CA ASP A 18 -14.64 6.49 1.42
C ASP A 18 -14.92 4.98 1.65
N LYS A 19 -15.99 4.46 1.06
CA LYS A 19 -16.32 3.03 1.11
C LYS A 19 -15.39 2.21 0.22
N ALA A 20 -15.03 2.74 -0.94
CA ALA A 20 -14.05 2.12 -1.84
C ALA A 20 -12.66 2.01 -1.20
N ARG A 21 -12.23 3.03 -0.44
CA ARG A 21 -10.97 2.99 0.33
C ARG A 21 -11.00 1.87 1.36
N SER A 22 -12.05 1.80 2.18
CA SER A 22 -12.18 0.74 3.19
C SER A 22 -12.22 -0.66 2.57
N ALA A 23 -12.86 -0.83 1.41
CA ALA A 23 -12.86 -2.09 0.67
C ALA A 23 -11.45 -2.46 0.16
N ALA A 24 -10.72 -1.51 -0.43
CA ALA A 24 -9.36 -1.72 -0.91
C ALA A 24 -8.41 -2.11 0.24
N GLU A 25 -8.47 -1.40 1.37
CA GLU A 25 -7.67 -1.69 2.57
C GLU A 25 -7.96 -3.09 3.13
N THR A 26 -9.24 -3.49 3.17
CA THR A 26 -9.66 -4.82 3.63
C THR A 26 -9.09 -5.92 2.74
N VAL A 27 -9.14 -5.75 1.42
CA VAL A 27 -8.59 -6.72 0.45
C VAL A 27 -7.07 -6.80 0.57
N ILE A 28 -6.39 -5.67 0.69
CA ILE A 28 -4.94 -5.61 0.87
C ILE A 28 -4.55 -6.29 2.19
N GLY A 29 -5.26 -6.02 3.29
CA GLY A 29 -5.05 -6.65 4.58
C GLY A 29 -5.26 -8.17 4.53
N TYR A 30 -6.30 -8.62 3.82
CA TYR A 30 -6.54 -10.05 3.60
C TYR A 30 -5.42 -10.71 2.81
N ILE A 31 -4.96 -10.10 1.72
CA ILE A 31 -3.85 -10.62 0.91
C ILE A 31 -2.57 -10.69 1.74
N LYS A 32 -2.23 -9.65 2.50
CA LYS A 32 -1.08 -9.65 3.42
C LYS A 32 -1.17 -10.78 4.46
N SER A 33 -2.36 -11.03 5.00
CA SER A 33 -2.56 -12.12 5.98
C SER A 33 -2.36 -13.52 5.39
N LYS A 34 -2.43 -13.66 4.06
CA LYS A 34 -2.23 -14.92 3.33
C LYS A 34 -0.85 -15.06 2.72
N LEU A 35 -0.06 -13.99 2.69
CA LEU A 35 1.28 -13.98 2.12
C LEU A 35 2.34 -14.12 3.23
N PRO A 36 3.35 -14.98 3.07
CA PRO A 36 4.48 -15.07 4.00
C PRO A 36 5.20 -13.72 4.12
N ASP A 37 5.78 -13.44 5.29
CA ASP A 37 6.41 -12.17 5.67
C ASP A 37 7.32 -11.50 4.62
N PRO A 38 8.12 -12.23 3.79
CA PRO A 38 8.98 -11.60 2.78
C PRO A 38 8.20 -10.87 1.68
N ILE A 39 6.98 -11.31 1.39
CA ILE A 39 6.16 -10.79 0.29
C ILE A 39 5.27 -9.65 0.80
N SER A 40 4.80 -9.74 2.04
CA SER A 40 3.96 -8.72 2.68
C SER A 40 4.65 -7.34 2.74
N GLY A 41 5.95 -7.30 3.05
CA GLY A 41 6.74 -6.08 3.02
C GLY A 41 6.89 -5.47 1.61
N GLN A 42 6.87 -6.27 0.55
CA GLN A 42 6.91 -5.78 -0.84
C GLN A 42 5.56 -5.18 -1.26
N ILE A 43 4.44 -5.82 -0.88
CA ILE A 43 3.10 -5.26 -1.09
C ILE A 43 2.97 -3.91 -0.39
N ASP A 44 3.47 -3.79 0.86
CA ASP A 44 3.42 -2.54 1.59
C ASP A 44 4.20 -1.41 0.92
N ASN A 45 5.38 -1.71 0.40
CA ASN A 45 6.20 -0.75 -0.34
C ASN A 45 5.50 -0.25 -1.62
N VAL A 46 4.81 -1.14 -2.34
CA VAL A 46 4.08 -0.81 -3.57
C VAL A 46 2.80 -0.03 -3.27
N VAL A 47 1.99 -0.49 -2.30
CA VAL A 47 0.72 0.15 -1.91
C VAL A 47 0.95 1.52 -1.29
N SER A 48 1.99 1.66 -0.45
CA SER A 48 2.35 2.93 0.19
C SER A 48 3.07 3.90 -0.74
N GLY A 49 3.31 3.52 -2.01
CA GLY A 49 3.85 4.40 -3.03
C GLY A 49 5.30 4.82 -2.79
N GLY A 50 6.17 3.90 -2.35
CA GLY A 50 7.60 4.18 -2.25
C GLY A 50 8.07 4.84 -0.95
N LYS A 51 7.44 4.54 0.19
CA LYS A 51 8.01 4.86 1.51
C LYS A 51 9.22 3.98 1.92
N GLY A 52 9.74 3.15 1.01
CA GLY A 52 10.99 2.42 1.22
C GLY A 52 12.25 3.27 0.99
N ASP A 53 12.15 4.38 0.25
CA ASP A 53 13.30 5.24 -0.01
C ASP A 53 13.66 6.11 1.19
N ASP A 54 12.70 6.63 1.95
CA ASP A 54 13.00 7.56 3.04
C ASP A 54 13.66 6.84 4.25
N ASP A 55 13.30 5.59 4.54
CA ASP A 55 13.93 4.77 5.60
C ASP A 55 15.29 4.21 5.18
N ILE A 56 15.46 3.79 3.92
CA ILE A 56 16.76 3.31 3.41
C ILE A 56 17.73 4.47 3.21
N ILE A 57 17.28 5.62 2.70
CA ILE A 57 18.08 6.84 2.57
C ILE A 57 18.38 7.43 3.94
N SER A 58 17.46 7.41 4.91
CA SER A 58 17.73 7.86 6.28
C SER A 58 18.69 6.93 7.02
N GLY A 59 18.54 5.60 6.84
CA GLY A 59 19.48 4.61 7.36
C GLY A 59 20.89 4.79 6.77
N ALA A 60 20.99 5.03 5.46
CA ALA A 60 22.25 5.32 4.77
C ALA A 60 22.86 6.68 5.16
N LYS A 61 22.03 7.69 5.42
CA LYS A 61 22.47 9.03 5.86
C LYS A 61 22.99 9.02 7.30
N ASN A 62 22.47 8.15 8.15
CA ASN A 62 22.89 8.04 9.55
C ASN A 62 24.23 7.28 9.73
N ILE A 63 24.61 6.42 8.78
CA ILE A 63 25.91 5.73 8.76
C ILE A 63 27.03 6.53 8.06
N LEU A 64 26.68 7.60 7.35
CA LEU A 64 27.63 8.49 6.64
C LEU A 64 27.85 9.83 7.37
N ARG A 65 27.33 9.99 8.60
CA ARG A 65 27.44 11.23 9.38
C ARG A 65 28.30 11.06 10.63
#